data_AF-A0A069CQY2-F1
#
_entry.id   AF-A0A069CQY2-F1
#
_cell.length_a   1.000
_cell.length_b   1.000
_cell.length_c   1.000
_cell.angle_alpha   90.00
_cell.angle_beta   90.00
_cell.angle_gamma   90.00
#
_symmetry.space_group_name_H-M   'P 1'
#
loop_
_entity.id
_entity.type
_entity.pdbx_description
1 polymer ?
#
loop_
_entity_poly.entity_id
_entity_poly.type
_entity_poly.pdbx_seq_one_letter_code
_entity_poly.pdbx_strand_id
1 'polypeptide(L)'
;MENEELEMLLPLGSVVTVKDGDGSLLMIVSRAAISEVEGVTGYFDYAAVNYPNGVTDINEFMFFNRENVESVQYFGFINADEQIFADNYDDLMANQELPKLSVESPNEADNKNIKPNNNPYGF
;
A
#
# COMPACT_ATOMS: atom_id res chain seq x y z
N MET A 1 0.98 -18.92 -14.47
CA MET A 1 0.06 -18.84 -13.33
C MET A 1 0.74 -18.25 -12.09
N GLU A 2 1.99 -18.58 -11.75
CA GLU A 2 2.68 -17.99 -10.57
C GLU A 2 3.08 -16.49 -10.69
N ASN A 3 3.05 -15.88 -11.88
CA ASN A 3 3.47 -14.47 -12.07
C ASN A 3 2.33 -13.47 -12.35
N GLU A 4 1.08 -13.93 -12.53
CA GLU A 4 -0.05 -13.01 -12.78
C GLU A 4 -0.61 -12.41 -11.47
N GLU A 5 -0.48 -13.11 -10.33
CA GLU A 5 -0.95 -12.61 -9.03
C GLU A 5 -0.13 -11.43 -8.49
N LEU A 6 1.11 -11.23 -8.98
CA LEU A 6 1.97 -10.10 -8.62
C LEU A 6 1.74 -8.83 -9.46
N GLU A 7 1.03 -8.95 -10.59
CA GLU A 7 0.59 -7.77 -11.36
C GLU A 7 -0.74 -7.20 -10.83
N MET A 8 -1.59 -8.05 -10.23
CA MET A 8 -2.90 -7.67 -9.74
C MET A 8 -2.82 -6.79 -8.48
N LEU A 9 -3.59 -5.70 -8.47
CA LEU A 9 -3.75 -4.86 -7.28
C LEU A 9 -4.44 -5.66 -6.17
N LEU A 10 -3.74 -5.88 -5.05
CA LEU A 10 -4.28 -6.59 -3.89
C LEU A 10 -5.48 -5.86 -3.26
N PRO A 11 -6.55 -6.60 -2.87
CA PRO A 11 -7.68 -6.02 -2.19
C PRO A 11 -7.37 -5.51 -0.78
N LEU A 12 -8.19 -4.59 -0.28
CA LEU A 12 -8.22 -4.18 1.11
C LEU A 12 -8.49 -5.39 2.01
N GLY A 13 -7.85 -5.39 3.17
CA GLY A 13 -7.88 -6.51 4.11
C GLY A 13 -6.96 -7.67 3.72
N SER A 14 -6.25 -7.60 2.59
CA SER A 14 -5.19 -8.57 2.30
C SER A 14 -4.10 -8.47 3.37
N VAL A 15 -3.62 -9.62 3.85
CA VAL A 15 -2.53 -9.71 4.84
C VAL A 15 -1.28 -10.21 4.14
N VAL A 16 -0.20 -9.46 4.24
CA VAL A 16 1.04 -9.68 3.48
C VAL A 16 2.28 -9.59 4.37
N THR A 17 3.39 -10.12 3.87
CA THR A 17 4.74 -9.71 4.28
C THR A 17 5.39 -8.91 3.16
N VAL A 18 6.36 -8.07 3.50
CA VAL A 18 7.12 -7.25 2.54
C VAL A 18 8.56 -7.72 2.44
N LYS A 19 9.17 -7.52 1.28
CA LYS A 19 10.58 -7.80 1.00
C LYS A 19 11.46 -6.99 1.94
N ASP A 20 12.53 -7.61 2.42
CA ASP A 20 13.51 -7.01 3.33
C ASP A 20 12.90 -6.43 4.64
N GLY A 21 11.65 -6.82 4.95
CA GLY A 21 11.02 -6.54 6.23
C GLY A 21 11.47 -7.52 7.32
N ASP A 22 11.01 -7.29 8.55
CA ASP A 22 11.33 -8.13 9.72
C ASP A 22 10.44 -9.39 9.84
N GLY A 23 9.61 -9.65 8.83
CA GLY A 23 8.65 -10.76 8.80
C GLY A 23 7.30 -10.43 9.46
N SER A 24 7.09 -9.19 9.90
CA SER A 24 5.79 -8.76 10.43
C SER A 24 4.68 -8.88 9.39
N LEU A 25 3.49 -9.31 9.86
CA LEU A 25 2.28 -9.38 9.04
C LEU A 25 1.61 -8.02 8.98
N LEU A 26 1.29 -7.59 7.76
CA LEU A 26 0.68 -6.30 7.50
C LEU A 26 -0.66 -6.48 6.80
N MET A 27 -1.69 -5.80 7.30
CA MET A 27 -2.99 -5.75 6.65
C MET A 27 -3.11 -4.46 5.84
N ILE A 28 -3.36 -4.57 4.53
CA ILE A 28 -3.56 -3.43 3.65
C ILE A 28 -4.89 -2.75 4.01
N VAL A 29 -4.84 -1.47 4.33
CA VAL A 29 -6.01 -0.67 4.75
C VAL A 29 -6.26 0.56 3.88
N SER A 30 -5.32 0.90 2.98
CA SER A 30 -5.50 1.95 1.98
C SER A 30 -4.82 1.58 0.67
N ARG A 31 -5.30 2.15 -0.43
CA ARG A 31 -4.69 2.09 -1.76
C ARG A 31 -4.52 3.49 -2.34
N ALA A 32 -3.56 3.70 -3.23
CA ALA A 32 -3.17 5.03 -3.72
C ALA A 32 -2.90 6.01 -2.57
N ALA A 33 -2.16 5.54 -1.56
CA ALA A 33 -1.93 6.27 -0.33
C ALA A 33 -1.03 7.47 -0.58
N ILE A 34 -1.59 8.68 -0.48
CA ILE A 34 -0.83 9.92 -0.67
C ILE A 34 0.03 10.19 0.56
N SER A 35 1.33 10.37 0.31
CA SER A 35 2.33 10.57 1.33
C SER A 35 3.37 11.59 0.88
N GLU A 36 4.11 12.14 1.85
CA GLU A 36 5.26 13.00 1.59
C GLU A 36 6.56 12.31 2.03
N VAL A 37 7.52 12.21 1.11
CA VAL A 37 8.86 11.66 1.35
C VAL A 37 9.88 12.72 0.94
N GLU A 38 10.71 13.16 1.88
CA GLU A 38 11.77 14.16 1.64
C GLU A 38 11.25 15.46 0.96
N GLY A 39 10.01 15.86 1.26
CA GLY A 39 9.38 17.06 0.67
C GLY A 39 8.74 16.85 -0.70
N VAL A 40 8.73 15.61 -1.22
CA VAL A 40 8.01 15.23 -2.44
C VAL A 40 6.70 14.57 -2.05
N THR A 41 5.58 15.19 -2.41
CA THR A 41 4.26 14.57 -2.33
C THR A 41 4.07 13.62 -3.51
N GLY A 42 3.68 12.39 -3.23
CA GLY A 42 3.36 11.38 -4.23
C GLY A 42 2.46 10.31 -3.62
N TYR A 43 2.35 9.15 -4.28
CA TYR A 43 1.55 8.04 -3.78
C TYR A 43 2.34 6.74 -3.69
N PHE A 44 1.95 5.90 -2.74
CA PHE A 44 2.29 4.47 -2.72
C PHE A 44 1.07 3.65 -3.11
N ASP A 45 1.29 2.44 -3.64
CA ASP A 45 0.14 1.57 -3.93
C ASP A 45 -0.63 1.22 -2.68
N TYR A 46 0.04 1.05 -1.54
CA TYR A 46 -0.56 0.61 -0.29
C TYR A 46 -0.14 1.43 0.93
N ALA A 47 -1.08 1.57 1.86
CA ALA A 47 -0.78 1.77 3.27
C ALA A 47 -1.34 0.60 4.08
N ALA A 48 -0.57 0.09 5.02
CA ALA A 48 -0.92 -1.05 5.84
C ALA A 48 -0.67 -0.81 7.33
N VAL A 49 -1.21 -1.69 8.15
CA VAL A 49 -1.06 -1.70 9.61
C VAL A 49 -0.64 -3.08 10.10
N ASN A 50 -0.02 -3.13 11.27
CA ASN A 50 0.39 -4.40 11.89
C ASN A 50 -0.83 -5.29 12.19
N TYR A 51 -0.84 -6.50 11.65
CA TYR A 51 -1.85 -7.52 11.95
C TYR A 51 -1.42 -8.36 13.17
N PRO A 52 -2.33 -8.69 14.12
CA PRO A 52 -3.78 -8.42 14.15
C PRO A 52 -4.17 -7.11 14.87
N ASN A 53 -3.19 -6.32 15.31
CA ASN A 53 -3.44 -5.16 16.19
C ASN A 53 -4.23 -4.04 15.49
N GLY A 54 -4.00 -3.83 14.20
CA GLY A 54 -4.58 -2.72 13.44
C GLY A 54 -3.87 -1.39 13.72
N VAL A 55 -4.62 -0.28 13.62
CA VAL A 55 -4.11 1.07 13.88
C VAL A 55 -3.90 1.26 15.38
N THR A 56 -2.65 1.42 15.80
CA THR A 56 -2.26 1.78 17.17
C THR A 56 -1.99 3.27 17.35
N ASP A 57 -1.47 3.92 16.30
CA ASP A 57 -1.29 5.36 16.17
C ASP A 57 -1.73 5.78 14.76
N ILE A 58 -2.40 6.93 14.64
CA ILE A 58 -2.86 7.48 13.35
C ILE A 58 -1.71 7.85 12.41
N ASN A 59 -0.48 7.92 12.91
CA ASN A 59 0.71 8.22 12.11
C ASN A 59 1.55 6.97 11.80
N GLU A 60 1.19 5.80 12.34
CA GLU A 60 1.94 4.55 12.16
C GLU A 60 1.31 3.68 11.07
N PHE A 61 1.48 4.11 9.82
CA PHE A 61 1.17 3.31 8.65
C PHE A 61 2.46 2.83 7.98
N MET A 62 2.42 1.60 7.45
CA MET A 62 3.45 1.11 6.57
C MET A 62 3.08 1.42 5.11
N PHE A 63 3.82 2.32 4.46
CA PHE A 63 3.67 2.57 3.02
C PHE A 63 4.61 1.69 2.20
N PHE A 64 4.09 1.09 1.12
CA PHE A 64 4.86 0.28 0.17
C PHE A 64 4.07 0.07 -1.14
N ASN A 65 4.75 -0.40 -2.18
CA ASN A 65 4.14 -0.70 -3.47
C ASN A 65 3.94 -2.20 -3.71
N ARG A 66 3.18 -2.54 -4.76
CA ARG A 66 2.97 -3.94 -5.15
C ARG A 66 4.26 -4.72 -5.37
N GLU A 67 5.29 -4.09 -5.95
CA GLU A 67 6.59 -4.73 -6.16
C GLU A 67 7.34 -5.10 -4.87
N ASN A 68 6.97 -4.47 -3.74
CA ASN A 68 7.57 -4.73 -2.43
C ASN A 68 6.92 -5.89 -1.68
N VAL A 69 5.78 -6.42 -2.15
CA VAL A 69 5.13 -7.57 -1.51
C VAL A 69 6.00 -8.82 -1.70
N GLU A 70 6.27 -9.52 -0.60
CA GLU A 70 7.01 -10.80 -0.60
C GLU A 70 6.04 -11.98 -0.64
N SER A 71 5.02 -11.98 0.22
CA SER A 71 4.03 -13.06 0.26
C SER A 71 2.66 -12.57 0.70
N VAL A 72 1.61 -13.19 0.18
CA VAL A 72 0.22 -12.95 0.57
C VAL A 72 -0.24 -14.09 1.46
N GLN A 73 -0.50 -13.81 2.74
CA GLN A 73 -0.99 -14.78 3.73
C GLN A 73 -2.50 -14.88 3.75
N TYR A 74 -3.18 -13.80 3.35
CA TYR A 74 -4.61 -13.77 3.18
C TYR A 74 -4.98 -12.84 2.04
N PHE A 75 -5.80 -13.32 1.11
CA PHE A 75 -6.36 -12.52 0.04
C PHE A 75 -7.61 -11.79 0.55
N GLY A 76 -7.65 -10.47 0.39
CA GLY A 76 -8.70 -9.62 0.92
C GLY A 76 -10.08 -9.83 0.29
N PHE A 77 -11.03 -8.98 0.67
CA PHE A 77 -12.41 -9.12 0.23
C PHE A 77 -12.58 -8.69 -1.23
N ILE A 78 -13.26 -9.53 -2.03
CA ILE A 78 -13.58 -9.24 -3.43
C ILE A 78 -15.09 -9.20 -3.63
N ASN A 79 -15.56 -8.13 -4.27
CA ASN A 79 -16.90 -8.04 -4.86
C ASN A 79 -16.80 -7.47 -6.30
N ALA A 80 -17.92 -7.09 -6.89
CA ALA A 80 -17.93 -6.48 -8.22
C ALA A 80 -17.23 -5.11 -8.24
N ASP A 81 -17.45 -4.28 -7.23
CA ASP A 81 -16.82 -2.95 -7.13
C ASP A 81 -15.30 -3.05 -7.00
N GLU A 82 -14.82 -4.03 -6.25
CA GLU A 82 -13.40 -4.33 -6.09
C GLU A 82 -12.73 -4.68 -7.41
N GLN A 83 -13.37 -5.57 -8.20
CA GLN A 83 -12.88 -5.95 -9.53
C GLN A 83 -12.80 -4.73 -10.45
N ILE A 84 -13.88 -3.93 -10.50
CA ILE A 84 -13.90 -2.70 -11.30
C ILE A 84 -12.79 -1.74 -10.86
N PHE A 85 -12.60 -1.55 -9.55
CA PHE A 85 -11.55 -0.67 -9.05
C PHE A 85 -10.16 -1.17 -9.43
N ALA A 86 -9.87 -2.46 -9.22
CA ALA A 86 -8.59 -3.08 -9.54
C ALA A 86 -8.28 -2.97 -11.05
N ASP A 87 -9.27 -3.24 -11.91
CA ASP A 87 -9.13 -3.19 -13.38
C ASP A 87 -8.79 -1.78 -13.89
N ASN A 88 -9.27 -0.73 -13.22
CA ASN A 88 -9.06 0.66 -13.63
C ASN A 88 -7.93 1.37 -12.88
N TYR A 89 -7.32 0.73 -11.87
CA TYR A 89 -6.41 1.40 -10.95
C TYR A 89 -5.20 2.03 -11.65
N ASP A 90 -4.55 1.29 -12.56
CA ASP A 90 -3.33 1.77 -13.23
C ASP A 90 -3.65 2.97 -14.14
N ASP A 91 -4.79 2.96 -14.83
CA ASP A 91 -5.27 4.09 -15.62
C ASP A 91 -5.62 5.30 -14.73
N LEU A 92 -6.26 5.07 -13.58
CA LEU A 92 -6.57 6.13 -12.62
C LEU A 92 -5.30 6.81 -12.09
N MET A 93 -4.25 6.03 -11.82
CA MET A 93 -2.98 6.54 -11.32
C MET A 93 -2.14 7.22 -12.41
N ALA A 94 -2.13 6.69 -13.64
CA ALA A 94 -1.43 7.30 -14.77
C ALA A 94 -1.94 8.71 -15.12
N ASN A 95 -3.20 9.01 -14.77
CA ASN A 95 -3.82 10.31 -14.97
C ASN A 95 -3.60 11.30 -13.81
N GLN A 96 -2.93 10.90 -12.72
CA GLN A 96 -2.62 11.79 -11.61
C GLN A 96 -1.36 12.62 -11.88
N GLU A 97 -1.30 13.84 -11.33
CA GLU A 97 -0.08 14.66 -11.33
C GLU A 97 0.92 14.25 -10.23
N LEU A 98 0.54 13.27 -9.40
CA LEU A 98 1.36 12.79 -8.29
C LEU A 98 2.29 11.65 -8.74
N PRO A 99 3.60 11.73 -8.46
CA PRO A 99 4.52 10.65 -8.78
C PRO A 99 4.28 9.42 -7.90
N LYS A 100 4.53 8.23 -8.46
CA LYS A 100 4.66 7.00 -7.66
C LYS A 100 5.95 7.08 -6.85
N LEU A 101 5.83 7.01 -5.53
CA LEU A 101 6.95 6.99 -4.61
C LEU A 101 7.50 5.56 -4.48
N SER A 102 8.73 5.41 -4.03
CA SER A 102 9.38 4.11 -3.82
C SER A 102 10.17 4.11 -2.52
N VAL A 103 10.26 2.94 -1.90
CA VAL A 103 11.14 2.68 -0.75
C VAL A 103 12.08 1.54 -1.09
N GLU A 104 13.36 1.68 -0.75
CA GLU A 104 14.36 0.62 -0.95
C GLU A 104 14.12 -0.56 -0.01
N SER A 105 13.63 -0.30 1.21
CA SER A 105 13.25 -1.32 2.18
C SER A 105 12.07 -0.83 3.02
N PRO A 106 10.86 -1.41 2.88
CA PRO A 106 9.71 -1.06 3.70
C PRO A 106 9.84 -1.64 5.11
N ASN A 107 10.75 -1.10 5.91
CA ASN A 107 10.83 -1.38 7.34
C ASN A 107 10.28 -0.20 8.16
N GLU A 108 9.97 -0.43 9.43
CA GLU A 108 9.38 0.60 10.30
C GLU A 108 10.27 1.84 10.48
N ALA A 109 11.60 1.72 10.40
CA ALA A 109 12.50 2.86 10.58
C ALA A 109 12.46 3.81 9.39
N ASP A 110 12.45 3.27 8.17
CA ASP A 110 12.35 4.04 6.93
C ASP A 110 10.96 4.66 6.77
N ASN A 111 9.91 3.97 7.24
CA ASN A 111 8.54 4.47 7.19
C ASN A 111 8.28 5.69 8.10
N LYS A 112 9.01 5.84 9.20
CA LYS A 112 8.80 6.97 10.14
C LYS A 112 9.05 8.35 9.53
N ASN A 113 9.78 8.41 8.43
CA ASN A 113 10.03 9.67 7.71
C ASN A 113 8.96 9.98 6.66
N ILE A 114 8.06 9.04 6.39
CA ILE A 114 6.95 9.19 5.46
C ILE A 114 5.77 9.78 6.22
N LYS A 115 5.34 10.98 5.81
CA LYS A 115 4.19 11.63 6.45
C LYS A 115 2.92 11.27 5.68
N PRO A 116 1.90 10.69 6.36
CA PRO A 116 0.58 10.54 5.76
C PRO A 116 0.06 11.92 5.38
N ASN A 117 -0.55 12.06 4.21
CA ASN A 117 -1.29 13.28 3.91
C ASN A 117 -2.57 13.34 4.76
N ASN A 118 -2.76 14.43 5.50
CA ASN A 118 -3.94 14.67 6.33
C ASN A 118 -5.24 14.87 5.51
N ASN A 119 -5.17 14.87 4.19
CA ASN A 119 -6.32 14.80 3.29
C ASN A 119 -6.23 13.54 2.40
N PRO A 120 -6.57 12.34 2.93
CA PRO A 120 -6.43 11.08 2.21
C PRO A 120 -7.43 10.89 1.07
N TYR A 121 -8.40 11.81 0.91
CA TYR A 121 -9.45 11.66 -0.09
C TYR A 121 -9.35 12.60 -1.28
N GLY A 122 -8.52 13.66 -1.26
CA GLY A 122 -8.10 14.41 -2.46
C GLY A 122 -9.16 14.84 -3.49
N PHE A 123 -10.45 14.75 -3.18
CA PHE A 123 -11.58 15.25 -3.97
C PHE A 123 -11.95 16.65 -3.50
#